data_AF-A0A7Y2ZU04-F1
#
_entry.id   AF-A0A7Y2ZU04-F1
#
_cell.length_a   1.000
_cell.length_b   1.000
_cell.length_c   1.000
_cell.angle_alpha   90.00
_cell.angle_beta   90.00
_cell.angle_gamma   90.00
#
_symmetry.space_group_name_H-M   'P 1'
#
loop_
_entity.id
_entity.type
_entity.pdbx_description
1 polymer ?
#
loop_
_entity_poly.entity_id
_entity_poly.type
_entity_poly.pdbx_seq_one_letter_code
_entity_poly.pdbx_strand_id
1 'polypeptide(L)'
;LSHLEVPVDALFSTLGRTAARGIETQLVANWTQEFFDTLINNIKNGDERMAVTDNWDPSTWPAEAKGVGFMEAPRGALAHWIKIKDGKTDNYQLVVPSTWNASPRDPKGQRSAYESTLIGTPVADPELPLEIIRTIHSFDPCLACAVHLYDEHGKHIAKVQNISSCDI
;
A
#
# COMPACT_ATOMS: atom_id res chain seq x y z
N LEU A 1 8.81 -24.54 0.96
CA LEU A 1 10.25 -24.57 0.59
C LEU A 1 10.76 -26.00 0.51
N SER A 2 10.60 -26.82 1.56
CA SER A 2 10.97 -28.26 1.55
C SER A 2 10.33 -29.05 0.40
N HIS A 3 9.03 -28.84 0.13
CA HIS A 3 8.33 -29.50 -0.99
C HIS A 3 8.89 -29.15 -2.37
N LEU A 4 9.50 -27.96 -2.52
CA LEU A 4 10.09 -27.50 -3.79
C LEU A 4 11.61 -27.74 -3.83
N GLU A 5 12.20 -28.27 -2.75
CA GLU A 5 13.64 -28.50 -2.62
C GLU A 5 14.52 -27.27 -2.91
N VAL A 6 14.04 -26.07 -2.53
CA VAL A 6 14.76 -24.80 -2.72
C VAL A 6 15.22 -24.16 -1.40
N PRO A 7 16.35 -23.42 -1.38
CA PRO A 7 16.81 -22.69 -0.20
C PRO A 7 15.89 -21.51 0.15
N VAL A 8 16.04 -20.96 1.37
CA VAL A 8 15.25 -19.80 1.83
C VAL A 8 15.42 -18.58 0.93
N ASP A 9 16.60 -18.40 0.34
CA ASP A 9 16.90 -17.29 -0.56
C ASP A 9 16.03 -17.31 -1.83
N ALA A 10 15.41 -18.44 -2.17
CA ALA A 10 14.42 -18.51 -3.24
C ALA A 10 13.19 -17.61 -3.01
N LEU A 11 12.93 -17.20 -1.76
CA LEU A 11 11.91 -16.20 -1.42
C LEU A 11 12.25 -14.81 -1.97
N PHE A 12 13.53 -14.47 -2.13
CA PHE A 12 13.99 -13.19 -2.67
C PHE A 12 13.94 -13.16 -4.20
N SER A 13 12.80 -13.56 -4.77
CA SER A 13 12.60 -13.70 -6.21
C SER A 13 11.19 -13.31 -6.65
N THR A 14 10.99 -13.17 -7.96
CA THR A 14 9.66 -13.01 -8.58
C THR A 14 8.71 -14.14 -8.18
N LEU A 15 9.19 -15.38 -8.12
CA LEU A 15 8.40 -16.52 -7.68
C LEU A 15 8.06 -16.44 -6.19
N GLY A 16 9.03 -16.05 -5.36
CA GLY A 16 8.85 -15.88 -3.92
C GLY A 16 7.79 -14.84 -3.59
N ARG A 17 7.78 -13.70 -4.29
CA ARG A 17 6.74 -12.66 -4.14
C ARG A 17 5.34 -13.17 -4.50
N THR A 18 5.24 -13.95 -5.58
CA THR A 18 3.96 -14.58 -5.96
C THR A 18 3.51 -15.61 -4.92
N ALA A 19 4.42 -16.43 -4.41
CA ALA A 19 4.12 -17.42 -3.38
C ALA A 19 3.69 -16.76 -2.06
N ALA A 20 4.35 -15.66 -1.66
CA ALA A 20 4.01 -14.91 -0.46
C ALA A 20 2.56 -14.43 -0.47
N ARG A 21 2.06 -13.91 -1.60
CA ARG A 21 0.66 -13.51 -1.76
C ARG A 21 -0.32 -14.68 -1.61
N GLY A 22 0.04 -15.86 -2.13
CA GLY A 22 -0.77 -17.06 -1.95
C GLY A 22 -0.86 -17.49 -0.49
N ILE A 23 0.25 -17.42 0.24
CA ILE A 23 0.31 -17.72 1.68
C ILE A 23 -0.51 -16.70 2.48
N GLU A 24 -0.33 -15.41 2.21
CA GLU A 24 -1.09 -14.32 2.86
C GLU A 24 -2.60 -14.48 2.67
N THR A 25 -3.03 -14.88 1.46
CA THR A 25 -4.45 -15.16 1.19
C THR A 25 -5.03 -16.21 2.14
N GLN A 26 -4.28 -17.29 2.41
CA GLN A 26 -4.69 -18.32 3.35
C GLN A 26 -4.75 -17.80 4.79
N LEU A 27 -3.75 -16.99 5.20
CA LEU A 27 -3.72 -16.37 6.52
C LEU A 27 -4.93 -15.45 6.74
N VAL A 28 -5.23 -14.58 5.77
CA VAL A 28 -6.37 -13.67 5.84
C VAL A 28 -7.70 -14.45 5.91
N ALA A 29 -7.84 -15.53 5.15
CA ALA A 29 -9.03 -16.39 5.22
C ALA A 29 -9.22 -17.01 6.61
N ASN A 30 -8.14 -17.41 7.28
CA ASN A 30 -8.20 -17.93 8.65
C ASN A 30 -8.56 -16.82 9.65
N TRP A 31 -7.89 -15.67 9.60
CA TRP A 31 -8.20 -14.53 10.48
C TRP A 31 -9.63 -14.02 10.29
N THR A 32 -10.19 -14.10 9.09
CA THR A 32 -11.59 -13.72 8.84
C THR A 32 -12.56 -14.56 9.70
N GLN A 33 -12.29 -15.85 9.88
CA GLN A 33 -13.09 -16.70 10.76
C GLN A 33 -12.92 -16.31 12.23
N GLU A 34 -11.68 -16.02 12.67
CA GLU A 34 -11.40 -15.56 14.04
C GLU A 34 -12.10 -14.24 14.36
N PHE A 35 -12.12 -13.28 13.42
CA PHE A 35 -12.83 -12.02 13.58
C PHE A 35 -14.35 -12.21 13.63
N PHE A 36 -14.88 -13.14 12.82
CA PHE A 36 -16.30 -13.48 12.88
C PHE A 36 -16.67 -14.08 14.24
N ASP A 37 -15.90 -15.04 14.74
CA ASP A 37 -16.15 -15.64 16.04
C ASP A 37 -16.06 -14.60 17.18
N THR A 38 -15.08 -13.69 17.09
CA THR A 38 -14.96 -12.57 18.03
C THR A 38 -16.20 -11.68 18.00
N LEU A 39 -16.70 -11.33 16.81
CA LEU A 39 -17.93 -10.55 16.64
C LEU A 39 -19.14 -11.25 17.29
N ILE A 40 -19.36 -12.52 16.98
CA ILE A 40 -20.48 -13.30 17.54
C ILE A 40 -20.36 -13.40 19.07
N ASN A 41 -19.15 -13.59 19.60
CA ASN A 41 -18.94 -13.65 21.05
C ASN A 41 -19.23 -12.31 21.73
N ASN A 42 -18.86 -11.17 21.12
CA ASN A 42 -19.20 -9.85 21.66
C ASN A 42 -20.72 -9.66 21.74
N ILE A 43 -21.45 -10.02 20.67
CA ILE A 43 -22.92 -9.95 20.64
C ILE A 43 -23.54 -10.86 21.70
N LYS A 44 -23.08 -12.10 21.84
CA LYS A 44 -23.57 -13.04 22.87
C LYS A 44 -23.36 -12.52 24.29
N ASN A 45 -22.32 -11.73 24.52
CA ASN A 45 -22.02 -11.10 25.80
C ASN A 45 -22.72 -9.74 25.99
N GLY A 46 -23.61 -9.36 25.07
CA GLY A 46 -24.43 -8.15 25.14
C GLY A 46 -23.76 -6.88 24.62
N ASP A 47 -22.60 -6.97 23.98
CA ASP A 47 -21.97 -5.83 23.31
C ASP A 47 -22.38 -5.76 21.84
N GLU A 48 -23.37 -4.90 21.56
CA GLU A 48 -23.92 -4.65 20.23
C GLU A 48 -23.54 -3.26 19.69
N ARG A 49 -22.58 -2.57 20.33
CA ARG A 49 -22.19 -1.21 19.94
C ARG A 49 -21.45 -1.23 18.60
N MET A 50 -21.89 -0.37 17.67
CA MET A 50 -21.32 -0.27 16.32
C MET A 50 -20.60 1.05 16.03
N ALA A 51 -20.83 2.08 16.85
CA ALA A 51 -20.29 3.42 16.64
C ALA A 51 -20.06 4.15 17.96
N VAL A 52 -19.06 5.04 17.96
CA VAL A 52 -18.84 6.05 18.99
C VAL A 52 -19.04 7.42 18.34
N THR A 53 -19.94 8.22 18.88
CA THR A 53 -20.39 9.48 18.24
C THR A 53 -19.94 10.74 18.98
N ASP A 54 -19.09 10.61 20.01
CA ASP A 54 -18.68 11.70 20.89
C ASP A 54 -18.03 12.88 20.13
N ASN A 55 -17.32 12.58 19.04
CA ASN A 55 -16.65 13.56 18.18
C ASN A 55 -17.24 13.59 16.75
N TRP A 56 -18.54 13.33 16.59
CA TRP A 56 -19.17 13.35 15.27
C TRP A 56 -19.34 14.78 14.71
N ASP A 57 -19.74 15.73 15.56
CA ASP A 57 -19.95 17.13 15.17
C ASP A 57 -18.60 17.88 15.13
N PRO A 58 -18.21 18.54 14.01
CA PRO A 58 -16.96 19.29 13.94
C PRO A 58 -16.79 20.40 14.99
N SER A 59 -17.87 20.90 15.58
CA SER A 59 -17.82 21.86 16.69
C SER A 59 -17.19 21.29 17.97
N THR A 60 -17.11 19.96 18.09
CA THR A 60 -16.43 19.26 19.20
C THR A 60 -14.93 19.10 18.96
N TRP A 61 -14.45 19.35 17.73
CA TRP A 61 -13.05 19.11 17.37
C TRP A 61 -12.15 20.25 17.84
N PRO A 62 -10.85 19.97 18.11
CA PRO A 62 -9.86 21.03 18.25
C PRO A 62 -9.79 21.93 17.01
N ALA A 63 -9.46 23.21 17.20
CA ALA A 63 -9.30 24.16 16.09
C ALA A 63 -8.24 23.71 15.07
N GLU A 64 -7.18 23.03 15.52
CA GLU A 64 -6.20 22.37 14.66
C GLU A 64 -5.86 20.97 15.19
N ALA A 65 -5.76 19.98 14.29
CA ALA A 65 -5.39 18.61 14.62
C ALA A 65 -4.55 17.97 13.50
N LYS A 66 -3.74 16.96 13.85
CA LYS A 66 -2.99 16.13 12.90
C LYS A 66 -3.25 14.66 13.21
N GLY A 67 -3.37 13.84 12.17
CA GLY A 67 -3.61 12.41 12.30
C GLY A 67 -2.83 11.61 11.27
N VAL A 68 -2.51 10.37 11.62
CA VAL A 68 -2.00 9.35 10.70
C VAL A 68 -2.86 8.10 10.84
N GLY A 69 -3.36 7.60 9.71
CA GLY A 69 -3.99 6.29 9.61
C GLY A 69 -3.11 5.39 8.77
N PHE A 70 -2.74 4.22 9.27
CA PHE A 70 -1.93 3.25 8.55
C PHE A 70 -2.66 1.90 8.45
N MET A 71 -2.40 1.18 7.37
CA MET A 71 -2.98 -0.12 7.10
C MET A 71 -2.01 -0.95 6.25
N GLU A 72 -2.00 -2.26 6.48
CA GLU A 72 -1.38 -3.19 5.55
C GLU A 72 -2.38 -3.51 4.43
N ALA A 73 -2.22 -2.83 3.30
CA ALA A 73 -3.07 -3.04 2.12
C ALA A 73 -2.57 -4.28 1.34
N PRO A 74 -3.37 -4.84 0.41
CA PRO A 74 -2.97 -6.05 -0.34
C PRO A 74 -1.66 -5.95 -1.14
N ARG A 75 -1.15 -4.72 -1.35
CA ARG A 75 0.08 -4.44 -2.10
C ARG A 75 1.24 -4.00 -1.19
N GLY A 76 1.04 -3.96 0.13
CA GLY A 76 2.00 -3.56 1.15
C GLY A 76 1.53 -2.38 2.02
N ALA A 77 2.48 -1.65 2.59
CA ALA A 77 2.24 -0.57 3.53
C ALA A 77 1.52 0.64 2.91
N LEU A 78 0.39 1.04 3.52
CA LEU A 78 -0.41 2.21 3.19
C LEU A 78 -0.48 3.14 4.40
N ALA A 79 -0.27 4.44 4.17
CA ALA A 79 -0.55 5.44 5.18
C ALA A 79 -1.16 6.71 4.59
N HIS A 80 -2.08 7.27 5.37
CA HIS A 80 -2.78 8.53 5.13
C HIS A 80 -2.40 9.50 6.24
N TRP A 81 -1.98 10.70 5.88
CA TRP A 81 -1.67 11.78 6.79
C TRP A 81 -2.66 12.92 6.56
N ILE A 82 -3.33 13.35 7.62
CA ILE A 82 -4.30 14.44 7.58
C ILE A 82 -3.88 15.55 8.54
N LYS A 83 -4.05 16.79 8.09
CA LYS A 83 -4.08 17.98 8.94
C LYS A 83 -5.47 18.60 8.83
N ILE A 84 -6.11 18.82 9.96
CA ILE A 84 -7.43 19.45 10.08
C ILE A 84 -7.22 20.85 10.68
N LYS A 85 -7.91 21.84 10.13
CA LYS A 85 -7.96 23.21 10.63
C LYS A 85 -9.36 23.78 10.44
N ASP A 86 -9.90 24.43 11.48
CA ASP A 86 -11.21 25.07 11.48
C ASP A 86 -12.34 24.15 10.97
N GLY A 87 -12.31 22.88 11.43
CA GLY A 87 -13.28 21.84 11.06
C GLY A 87 -13.14 21.32 9.62
N LYS A 88 -12.08 21.69 8.90
CA LYS A 88 -11.86 21.32 7.49
C LYS A 88 -10.50 20.64 7.29
N THR A 89 -10.37 19.90 6.20
CA THR A 89 -9.08 19.33 5.78
C THR A 89 -8.18 20.46 5.27
N ASP A 90 -7.10 20.76 6.00
CA ASP A 90 -6.06 21.72 5.62
C ASP A 90 -5.03 21.08 4.69
N ASN A 91 -4.68 19.81 4.95
CA ASN A 91 -3.81 19.02 4.09
C ASN A 91 -4.16 17.53 4.21
N TYR A 92 -4.04 16.81 3.10
CA TYR A 92 -4.21 15.35 3.07
C TYR A 92 -3.15 14.76 2.14
N GLN A 93 -2.33 13.85 2.66
CA GLN A 93 -1.25 13.21 1.93
C GLN A 93 -1.35 11.71 2.08
N LEU A 94 -1.05 11.00 1.01
CA LEU A 94 -1.04 9.55 0.99
C LEU A 94 0.34 9.09 0.53
N VAL A 95 0.85 8.06 1.17
CA VAL A 95 1.97 7.28 0.67
C VAL A 95 1.51 5.84 0.63
N VAL A 96 1.32 5.34 -0.59
CA VAL A 96 0.65 4.06 -0.82
C VAL A 96 1.65 3.02 -1.31
N PRO A 97 1.28 1.72 -1.30
CA PRO A 97 2.26 0.66 -1.49
C PRO A 97 2.97 0.73 -2.85
N SER A 98 2.21 0.98 -3.92
CA SER A 98 2.78 1.12 -5.27
C SER A 98 3.64 2.37 -5.43
N THR A 99 3.47 3.42 -4.60
CA THR A 99 4.36 4.58 -4.59
C THR A 99 5.77 4.17 -4.19
N TRP A 100 5.92 3.32 -3.17
CA TRP A 100 7.22 2.79 -2.75
C TRP A 100 7.86 1.91 -3.83
N ASN A 101 7.08 0.99 -4.38
CA ASN A 101 7.61 -0.03 -5.29
C ASN A 101 7.95 0.53 -6.68
N ALA A 102 7.11 1.42 -7.19
CA ALA A 102 7.21 2.00 -8.53
C ALA A 102 7.78 3.42 -8.54
N SER A 103 8.39 3.87 -7.43
CA SER A 103 9.03 5.19 -7.35
C SER A 103 10.00 5.41 -8.52
N PRO A 104 10.12 6.63 -9.06
CA PRO A 104 11.30 7.00 -9.82
C PRO A 104 12.53 7.00 -8.91
N ARG A 105 13.70 7.23 -9.50
CA ARG A 105 14.94 7.38 -8.73
C ARG A 105 14.88 8.57 -7.79
N ASP A 106 15.48 8.42 -6.63
CA ASP A 106 15.63 9.51 -5.68
C ASP A 106 16.70 10.54 -6.14
N PRO A 107 16.87 11.68 -5.44
CA PRO A 107 17.92 12.66 -5.77
C PRO A 107 19.36 12.12 -5.72
N LYS A 108 19.59 10.97 -5.07
CA LYS A 108 20.89 10.28 -5.04
C LYS A 108 21.03 9.26 -6.19
N GLY A 109 20.02 9.14 -7.06
CA GLY A 109 19.98 8.20 -8.17
C GLY A 109 19.68 6.76 -7.76
N GLN A 110 19.19 6.52 -6.54
CA GLN A 110 18.84 5.18 -6.05
C GLN A 110 17.62 4.64 -6.80
N ARG A 111 17.70 3.38 -7.21
CA ARG A 111 16.63 2.69 -7.95
C ARG A 111 15.50 2.24 -7.02
N SER A 112 14.28 2.21 -7.54
CA SER A 112 13.14 1.62 -6.84
C SER A 112 13.17 0.08 -6.86
N ALA A 113 12.19 -0.54 -6.19
CA ALA A 113 12.02 -1.99 -6.22
C ALA A 113 11.76 -2.50 -7.65
N TYR A 114 10.96 -1.78 -8.44
CA TYR A 114 10.68 -2.16 -9.84
C TYR A 114 11.95 -2.08 -10.69
N GLU A 115 12.65 -0.94 -10.66
CA GLU A 115 13.89 -0.77 -11.44
C GLU A 115 14.97 -1.78 -11.03
N SER A 116 15.11 -2.04 -9.73
CA SER A 116 16.16 -2.93 -9.20
C SER A 116 15.92 -4.39 -9.57
N THR A 117 14.67 -4.85 -9.56
CA THR A 117 14.35 -6.26 -9.84
C THR A 117 14.45 -6.65 -11.30
N LEU A 118 14.44 -5.68 -12.22
CA LEU A 118 14.58 -5.94 -13.66
C LEU A 118 16.04 -6.08 -14.11
N ILE A 119 17.02 -5.66 -13.30
CA ILE A 119 18.44 -5.72 -13.65
C ILE A 119 18.86 -7.17 -13.91
N GLY A 120 19.42 -7.43 -15.09
CA GLY A 120 19.91 -8.75 -15.48
C GLY A 120 18.81 -9.74 -15.86
N THR A 121 17.55 -9.30 -16.01
CA THR A 121 16.48 -10.15 -16.54
C THR A 121 16.79 -10.51 -17.99
N PRO A 122 16.96 -11.80 -18.33
CA PRO A 122 17.09 -12.21 -19.72
C PRO A 122 15.76 -11.98 -20.44
N VAL A 123 15.83 -11.46 -21.65
CA VAL A 123 14.67 -11.21 -22.51
C VAL A 123 14.88 -12.00 -23.79
N ALA A 124 14.06 -13.03 -24.02
CA ALA A 124 14.19 -13.89 -25.19
C ALA A 124 13.82 -13.17 -26.48
N ASP A 125 12.76 -12.35 -26.44
CA ASP A 125 12.29 -11.53 -27.56
C ASP A 125 12.01 -10.10 -27.08
N PRO A 126 12.81 -9.09 -27.49
CA PRO A 126 12.59 -7.70 -27.12
C PRO A 126 11.25 -7.11 -27.56
N GLU A 127 10.65 -7.62 -28.64
CA GLU A 127 9.34 -7.16 -29.11
C GLU A 127 8.19 -7.75 -28.27
N LEU A 128 8.46 -8.83 -27.54
CA LEU A 128 7.53 -9.53 -26.66
C LEU A 128 8.15 -9.75 -25.26
N PRO A 129 8.35 -8.68 -24.46
CA PRO A 129 9.16 -8.72 -23.24
C PRO A 129 8.44 -9.38 -22.04
N LEU A 130 8.09 -10.66 -22.19
CA LEU A 130 7.30 -11.44 -21.23
C LEU A 130 7.98 -11.53 -19.86
N GLU A 131 9.30 -11.61 -19.81
CA GLU A 131 10.08 -11.75 -18.58
C GLU A 131 10.04 -10.48 -17.73
N ILE A 132 10.04 -9.32 -18.38
CA ILE A 132 9.84 -8.02 -17.72
C ILE A 132 8.43 -7.96 -17.13
N ILE A 133 7.43 -8.29 -17.94
CA ILE A 133 6.02 -8.28 -17.52
C ILE A 133 5.79 -9.22 -16.34
N ARG A 134 6.34 -10.43 -16.37
CA ARG A 134 6.23 -11.42 -15.29
C ARG A 134 6.78 -10.88 -13.97
N THR A 135 7.93 -10.21 -14.02
CA THR A 135 8.55 -9.62 -12.82
C THR A 135 7.73 -8.47 -12.28
N ILE A 136 7.30 -7.52 -13.14
CA ILE A 136 6.48 -6.39 -12.70
C ILE A 136 5.11 -6.84 -12.17
N HIS A 137 4.43 -7.77 -12.83
CA HIS A 137 3.14 -8.30 -12.36
C HIS A 137 3.25 -9.03 -11.03
N SER A 138 4.41 -9.57 -10.67
CA SER A 138 4.58 -10.17 -9.34
C SER A 138 4.43 -9.16 -8.20
N PHE A 139 4.56 -7.86 -8.46
CA PHE A 139 4.29 -6.79 -7.50
C PHE A 139 2.81 -6.36 -7.44
N ASP A 140 1.97 -6.87 -8.35
CA ASP A 140 0.56 -6.48 -8.46
C ASP A 140 0.39 -4.94 -8.57
N PRO A 141 0.87 -4.30 -9.66
CA PRO A 141 0.85 -2.85 -9.79
C PRO A 141 -0.58 -2.29 -9.80
N CYS A 142 -0.89 -1.40 -8.86
CA CYS A 142 -2.07 -0.53 -8.92
C CYS A 142 -1.63 0.90 -9.26
N LEU A 143 -1.68 1.29 -10.54
CA LEU A 143 -1.22 2.61 -10.96
C LEU A 143 -2.20 3.73 -10.57
N ALA A 144 -3.51 3.46 -10.55
CA ALA A 144 -4.48 4.39 -9.96
C ALA A 144 -4.16 4.71 -8.48
N CYS A 145 -3.62 3.72 -7.77
CA CYS A 145 -3.07 3.92 -6.44
C CYS A 145 -1.74 4.68 -6.48
N ALA A 146 -0.83 4.39 -7.42
CA ALA A 146 0.48 5.07 -7.40
C ALA A 146 0.42 6.58 -7.72
N VAL A 147 -0.49 7.00 -8.61
CA VAL A 147 -0.50 8.35 -9.20
C VAL A 147 -1.80 9.10 -8.95
N HIS A 148 -2.34 9.14 -7.74
CA HIS A 148 -3.59 9.84 -7.32
C HIS A 148 -3.77 11.34 -7.74
N LEU A 149 -3.42 11.72 -8.96
CA LEU A 149 -2.86 13.01 -9.33
C LEU A 149 -3.44 13.52 -10.65
N TYR A 150 -4.19 12.75 -11.44
CA TYR A 150 -4.68 13.20 -12.75
C TYR A 150 -6.18 13.01 -12.92
N ASP A 151 -6.86 14.04 -13.42
CA ASP A 151 -8.24 13.93 -13.89
C ASP A 151 -8.29 13.38 -15.32
N GLU A 152 -9.50 13.13 -15.83
CA GLU A 152 -9.75 12.68 -17.20
C GLU A 152 -9.16 13.62 -18.29
N HIS A 153 -8.73 14.82 -17.93
CA HIS A 153 -8.11 15.81 -18.82
C HIS A 153 -6.59 15.93 -18.63
N GLY A 154 -5.98 15.07 -17.81
CA GLY A 154 -4.54 15.08 -17.55
C GLY A 154 -4.07 16.25 -16.69
N LYS A 155 -4.99 16.93 -15.99
CA LYS A 155 -4.64 18.03 -15.07
C LYS A 155 -4.29 17.46 -13.70
N HIS A 156 -3.28 18.06 -13.07
CA HIS A 156 -2.86 17.68 -11.72
C HIS A 156 -3.97 17.97 -10.68
N ILE A 157 -4.62 16.95 -10.11
CA ILE A 157 -5.67 17.09 -9.09
C ILE A 157 -5.06 17.30 -7.69
N ALA A 158 -3.94 16.64 -7.41
CA ALA A 158 -3.20 16.76 -6.15
C ALA A 158 -1.69 16.69 -6.41
N LYS A 159 -0.87 17.24 -5.51
CA LYS A 159 0.60 17.19 -5.55
C LYS A 159 1.09 16.56 -4.25
N VAL A 160 1.74 15.40 -4.35
CA VAL A 160 2.50 14.84 -3.22
C VAL A 160 3.86 15.54 -3.21
N GLN A 161 4.03 16.49 -2.30
CA GLN A 161 5.36 17.02 -1.98
C GLN A 161 5.95 16.12 -0.89
N ASN A 162 6.99 15.37 -1.24
CA ASN A 162 7.82 14.70 -0.27
C ASN A 162 8.59 15.78 0.50
N ILE A 163 8.17 16.09 1.72
CA ILE A 163 8.80 17.12 2.58
C ILE A 163 10.21 16.67 3.05
N SER A 164 10.65 15.46 2.67
CA SER A 164 12.01 14.96 2.96
C SER A 164 13.08 15.46 1.99
N SER A 165 12.72 16.14 0.89
CA SER A 165 13.70 16.91 0.11
C SER A 165 13.80 18.30 0.71
N CYS A 166 14.78 18.50 1.61
CA CYS A 166 15.28 19.84 1.87
C CYS A 166 15.75 20.43 0.54
N ASP A 167 15.10 21.51 0.13
CA ASP A 167 15.63 22.40 -0.91
C ASP A 167 16.99 22.92 -0.42
N ILE A 168 18.02 22.74 -1.24
CA ILE A 168 19.28 23.48 -1.16
C ILE A 168 19.12 24.73 -2.02
#